data_AF-A0A7S0IXV5-F1
#
_entry.id   AF-A0A7S0IXV5-F1
#
_cell.length_a   1.000
_cell.length_b   1.000
_cell.length_c   1.000
_cell.angle_alpha   90.00
_cell.angle_beta   90.00
_cell.angle_gamma   90.00
#
_symmetry.space_group_name_H-M   'P 1'
#
loop_
_entity.id
_entity.type
_entity.pdbx_description
1 polymer ?
#
loop_
_entity_poly.entity_id
_entity_poly.type
_entity_poly.pdbx_seq_one_letter_code
_entity_poly.pdbx_strand_id
1 'polypeptide(L)'
;GAGVLSSFIVGGHDGKWEYFVAGEPIEQMSDATEEATSGQLVISKSCYELLEADPTIKRQCRLNGQELESGHYLLHSVAADRGEMPLAVRASGKHLLIERVAPALSAKMYDSLRCFVPAIIEERAARGQSGAWVSEHRKLISVFMKVLNLGARPCEVHDMETVHKAVSVVQEKIKRFGGTITRLITDDKGTRFLIAFGLPGHQHEDDEMRAVLSSLDILAALNEIPAWDAKSYLVSSLKVAIGITTGQVFCGEAG
;
A
#
# COMPACT_ATOMS: atom_id res chain seq x y z
N GLY A 1 6.19 -7.53 12.56
CA GLY A 1 7.11 -6.40 12.39
C GLY A 1 6.84 -5.36 13.47
N ALA A 2 7.88 -4.69 13.95
CA ALA A 2 7.78 -3.52 14.81
C ALA A 2 8.97 -2.58 14.59
N GLY A 3 8.76 -1.27 14.72
CA GLY A 3 9.78 -0.26 14.49
C GLY A 3 9.19 1.02 13.91
N VAL A 4 10.04 1.84 13.30
CA VAL A 4 9.64 3.12 12.69
C VAL A 4 8.99 2.87 11.33
N LEU A 5 7.82 3.48 11.12
CA LEU A 5 7.13 3.55 9.84
C LEU A 5 7.00 5.02 9.42
N SER A 6 7.19 5.27 8.14
CA SER A 6 6.93 6.54 7.50
C SER A 6 5.66 6.43 6.66
N SER A 7 4.79 7.43 6.77
CA SER A 7 3.59 7.53 5.94
C SER A 7 3.78 8.60 4.87
N PHE A 8 3.34 8.30 3.65
CA PHE A 8 3.48 9.19 2.50
C PHE A 8 2.11 9.56 1.96
N ILE A 9 1.91 10.85 1.71
CA ILE A 9 0.77 11.39 0.94
C ILE A 9 1.38 12.13 -0.25
N VAL A 10 1.20 11.57 -1.44
CA VAL A 10 1.97 11.96 -2.64
C VAL A 10 1.09 12.00 -3.88
N GLY A 11 1.59 12.61 -4.96
CA GLY A 11 0.82 12.88 -6.16
C GLY A 11 0.06 14.20 -6.05
N GLY A 12 -1.23 14.18 -6.36
CA GLY A 12 -2.09 15.36 -6.38
C GLY A 12 -2.43 15.85 -7.79
N HIS A 13 -1.99 15.13 -8.83
CA HIS A 13 -2.41 15.41 -10.20
C HIS A 13 -3.92 15.21 -10.34
N ASP A 14 -4.62 16.19 -10.93
CA ASP A 14 -6.09 16.26 -10.99
C ASP A 14 -6.79 16.08 -9.63
N GLY A 15 -6.13 16.49 -8.55
CA GLY A 15 -6.68 16.38 -7.19
C GLY A 15 -6.77 14.94 -6.69
N LYS A 16 -6.03 13.99 -7.28
CA LYS A 16 -5.93 12.60 -6.80
C LYS A 16 -4.62 12.36 -6.04
N TRP A 17 -4.74 11.88 -4.82
CA TRP A 17 -3.62 11.65 -3.91
C TRP A 17 -3.51 10.17 -3.58
N GLU A 18 -2.27 9.70 -3.45
CA GLU A 18 -1.97 8.33 -3.03
C GLU A 18 -1.44 8.32 -1.61
N TYR A 19 -1.84 7.31 -0.84
CA TYR A 19 -1.35 7.06 0.51
C TYR A 19 -0.70 5.68 0.59
N PHE A 20 0.50 5.62 1.14
CA PHE A 20 1.14 4.35 1.48
C PHE A 20 2.08 4.53 2.66
N VAL A 21 2.48 3.42 3.27
CA VAL A 21 3.47 3.37 4.35
C VAL A 21 4.71 2.62 3.88
N ALA A 22 5.87 3.04 4.37
CA ALA A 22 7.15 2.42 4.11
C ALA A 22 7.94 2.29 5.42
N GLY A 23 8.78 1.28 5.50
CA GLY A 23 9.71 1.06 6.59
C GLY A 23 9.98 -0.42 6.82
N GLU A 24 11.07 -0.66 7.55
CA GLU A 24 11.52 -1.98 7.97
C GLU A 24 10.43 -2.91 8.54
N PRO A 25 9.47 -2.43 9.35
CA PRO A 25 8.48 -3.33 9.92
C PRO A 25 7.65 -4.09 8.88
N ILE A 26 7.57 -3.58 7.64
CA ILE A 26 6.88 -4.24 6.53
C ILE A 26 7.66 -5.46 6.03
N GLU A 27 8.97 -5.33 5.85
CA GLU A 27 9.87 -6.44 5.50
C GLU A 27 9.87 -7.49 6.61
N GLN A 28 10.02 -7.07 7.87
CA GLN A 28 9.91 -7.96 9.03
C GLN A 28 8.57 -8.70 9.11
N MET A 29 7.46 -8.12 8.61
CA MET A 29 6.17 -8.81 8.54
C MET A 29 6.15 -9.85 7.42
N SER A 30 6.80 -9.57 6.28
CA SER A 30 6.94 -10.53 5.19
C SER A 30 7.74 -11.74 5.64
N ASP A 31 8.92 -11.53 6.22
CA ASP A 31 9.81 -12.60 6.70
C ASP A 31 9.11 -13.49 7.74
N ALA A 32 8.45 -12.86 8.72
CA ALA A 32 7.66 -13.59 9.73
C ALA A 32 6.48 -14.37 9.11
N THR A 33 5.89 -13.88 8.01
CA THR A 33 4.79 -14.57 7.32
C THR A 33 5.28 -15.79 6.56
N GLU A 34 6.50 -15.76 6.00
CA GLU A 34 7.11 -16.90 5.32
C GLU A 34 7.35 -18.09 6.27
N GLU A 35 7.58 -17.82 7.55
CA GLU A 35 7.75 -18.83 8.61
C GLU A 35 6.43 -19.29 9.25
N ALA A 36 5.34 -18.57 9.00
CA ALA A 36 4.03 -18.89 9.57
C ALA A 36 3.27 -19.87 8.66
N THR A 37 2.62 -20.88 9.27
CA THR A 37 1.63 -21.71 8.57
C THR A 37 0.20 -21.27 8.86
N SER A 38 -0.78 -21.85 8.17
CA SER A 38 -2.19 -21.46 8.33
C SER A 38 -2.65 -21.57 9.79
N GLY A 39 -3.19 -20.47 10.32
CA GLY A 39 -3.67 -20.37 11.70
C GLY A 39 -2.59 -20.03 12.73
N GLN A 40 -1.32 -19.94 12.33
CA GLN A 40 -0.23 -19.50 13.21
C GLN A 40 -0.04 -17.98 13.15
N LEU A 41 0.54 -17.45 14.23
CA LEU A 41 0.97 -16.07 14.33
C LEU A 41 2.45 -16.04 14.69
N VAL A 42 3.27 -15.51 13.80
CA VAL A 42 4.70 -15.28 14.04
C VAL A 42 4.93 -13.78 14.17
N ILE A 43 5.65 -13.38 15.21
CA ILE A 43 6.13 -12.00 15.37
C ILE A 43 7.62 -11.94 15.06
N SER A 44 8.05 -10.84 14.45
CA SER A 44 9.46 -10.65 14.12
C SER A 44 10.32 -10.54 15.37
N LYS A 45 11.61 -10.86 15.25
CA LYS A 45 12.59 -10.73 16.33
C LYS A 45 12.54 -9.36 17.01
N SER A 46 12.59 -8.28 16.22
CA SER A 46 12.53 -6.91 16.74
C SER A 46 11.22 -6.61 17.48
N CYS A 47 10.10 -7.21 17.06
CA CYS A 47 8.84 -7.08 17.78
C CYS A 47 8.88 -7.79 19.12
N TYR A 48 9.40 -9.02 19.15
CA TYR A 48 9.58 -9.77 20.38
C TYR A 48 10.52 -9.05 21.36
N GLU A 49 11.68 -8.57 20.89
CA GLU A 49 12.65 -7.83 21.69
C GLU A 49 12.06 -6.53 22.27
N LEU A 50 11.24 -5.79 21.51
CA LEU A 50 10.56 -4.59 22.00
C LEU A 50 9.52 -4.91 23.08
N LEU A 51 8.74 -5.97 22.89
CA LEU A 51 7.76 -6.43 23.89
C LEU A 51 8.48 -6.90 25.17
N GLU A 52 9.61 -7.58 25.02
CA GLU A 52 10.45 -8.02 26.13
C GLU A 52 11.19 -6.87 26.82
N ALA A 53 11.50 -5.79 26.11
CA ALA A 53 12.16 -4.62 26.71
C ALA A 53 11.18 -3.73 27.51
N ASP A 54 9.87 -3.77 27.22
CA ASP A 54 8.87 -2.95 27.90
C ASP A 54 8.40 -3.59 29.22
N PRO A 55 8.77 -3.03 30.39
CA PRO A 55 8.40 -3.58 31.69
C PRO A 55 6.89 -3.50 31.99
N THR A 56 6.16 -2.59 31.34
CA THR A 56 4.71 -2.45 31.48
C THR A 56 4.02 -3.60 30.77
N ILE A 57 4.41 -3.85 29.52
CA ILE A 57 3.87 -4.95 28.71
C ILE A 57 4.21 -6.30 29.36
N LYS A 58 5.45 -6.50 29.82
CA LYS A 58 5.84 -7.74 30.53
C LYS A 58 5.03 -8.05 31.78
N ARG A 59 4.56 -7.02 32.49
CA ARG A 59 3.70 -7.20 33.68
C ARG A 59 2.27 -7.52 33.29
N GLN A 60 1.76 -6.88 32.23
CA GLN A 60 0.37 -6.98 31.79
C GLN A 60 0.11 -8.20 30.89
N CYS A 61 1.11 -8.65 30.15
CA CYS A 61 1.00 -9.69 29.13
C CYS A 61 2.11 -10.72 29.28
N ARG A 62 1.76 -12.00 29.23
CA ARG A 62 2.69 -13.12 29.09
C ARG A 62 2.51 -13.74 27.72
N LEU A 63 3.58 -13.75 26.95
CA LEU A 63 3.64 -14.39 25.63
C LEU A 63 3.97 -15.87 25.83
N ASN A 64 3.12 -16.76 25.32
CA ASN A 64 3.44 -18.19 25.25
C ASN A 64 3.69 -18.57 23.80
N GLY A 65 4.80 -19.25 23.57
CA GLY A 65 5.28 -19.52 22.22
C GLY A 65 6.65 -20.16 22.25
N GLN A 66 7.32 -20.11 21.11
CA GLN A 66 8.70 -20.57 20.97
C GLN A 66 9.46 -19.66 20.01
N GLU A 67 10.75 -19.47 20.30
CA GLU A 67 11.66 -18.82 19.37
C GLU A 67 12.01 -19.79 18.24
N LEU A 68 12.02 -19.28 17.01
CA LEU A 68 12.37 -20.00 15.78
C LEU A 68 13.88 -19.82 15.50
N GLU A 69 14.44 -20.61 14.59
CA GLU A 69 15.88 -20.54 14.26
C GLU A 69 16.31 -19.16 13.73
N SER A 70 15.38 -18.42 13.11
CA SER A 70 15.56 -17.05 12.64
C SER A 70 15.61 -16.00 13.77
N GLY A 71 15.26 -16.38 15.00
CA GLY A 71 15.01 -15.49 16.13
C GLY A 71 13.63 -14.81 16.09
N HIS A 72 12.79 -15.13 15.09
CA HIS A 72 11.36 -14.80 15.15
C HIS A 72 10.68 -15.63 16.24
N TYR A 73 9.48 -15.20 16.66
CA TYR A 73 8.78 -15.86 17.76
C TYR A 73 7.40 -16.33 17.30
N LEU A 74 7.20 -17.65 17.32
CA LEU A 74 5.90 -18.27 17.08
C LEU A 74 5.03 -18.12 18.33
N LEU A 75 3.97 -17.34 18.21
CA LEU A 75 3.06 -17.03 19.29
C LEU A 75 1.88 -18.01 19.31
N HIS A 76 1.80 -18.82 20.36
CA HIS A 76 0.68 -19.75 20.58
C HIS A 76 -0.49 -19.08 21.31
N SER A 77 -0.19 -18.21 22.28
CA SER A 77 -1.22 -17.48 23.03
C SER A 77 -0.63 -16.27 23.74
N VAL A 78 -1.47 -15.27 24.01
CA VAL A 78 -1.14 -14.15 24.90
C VAL A 78 -2.04 -14.25 26.13
N ALA A 79 -1.43 -14.44 27.30
CA ALA A 79 -2.13 -14.34 28.57
C ALA A 79 -2.03 -12.91 29.07
N ALA A 80 -3.10 -12.14 28.96
CA ALA A 80 -3.18 -10.80 29.53
C ALA A 80 -3.80 -10.85 30.93
N ASP A 81 -3.16 -10.21 31.91
CA ASP A 81 -3.78 -9.93 33.19
C ASP A 81 -4.91 -8.92 32.94
N ARG A 82 -6.15 -9.23 33.37
CA ARG A 82 -7.33 -8.44 33.02
C ARG A 82 -7.36 -7.06 33.71
N GLY A 83 -6.37 -6.76 34.55
CA GLY A 83 -6.19 -5.46 35.18
C GLY A 83 -5.80 -4.39 34.16
N GLU A 84 -6.67 -3.38 34.03
CA GLU A 84 -6.45 -2.13 33.27
C GLU A 84 -5.73 -2.31 31.91
N MET A 85 -6.29 -3.17 31.05
CA MET A 85 -6.00 -3.09 29.61
C MET A 85 -6.22 -1.63 29.15
N PRO A 86 -5.22 -0.98 28.52
CA PRO A 86 -5.40 0.37 28.00
C PRO A 86 -6.66 0.43 27.13
N LEU A 87 -7.54 1.41 27.39
CA LEU A 87 -8.83 1.58 26.72
C LEU A 87 -8.76 1.52 25.19
N ALA A 88 -7.58 1.82 24.61
CA ALA A 88 -7.28 1.77 23.18
C ALA A 88 -7.53 0.40 22.53
N VAL A 89 -7.33 -0.71 23.25
CA VAL A 89 -7.49 -2.07 22.69
C VAL A 89 -8.96 -2.51 22.65
N ARG A 90 -9.84 -1.91 23.47
CA ARG A 90 -11.29 -2.19 23.45
C ARG A 90 -12.00 -1.63 22.22
N ALA A 91 -11.36 -0.74 21.47
CA ALA A 91 -11.93 -0.11 20.26
C ALA A 91 -11.62 -0.87 18.96
N SER A 92 -10.92 -2.01 19.01
CA SER A 92 -10.39 -2.71 17.82
C SER A 92 -11.38 -3.68 17.15
N GLY A 93 -12.68 -3.43 17.27
CA GLY A 93 -13.65 -4.01 16.35
C GLY A 93 -13.70 -3.12 15.11
N LYS A 94 -13.47 -3.67 13.90
CA LYS A 94 -13.60 -2.94 12.61
C LYS A 94 -14.87 -2.07 12.54
N HIS A 95 -15.95 -2.49 13.19
CA HIS A 95 -17.23 -1.76 13.29
C HIS A 95 -17.18 -0.48 14.15
N LEU A 96 -16.47 -0.48 15.28
CA LEU A 96 -16.54 0.61 16.26
C LEU A 96 -15.81 1.88 15.81
N LEU A 97 -14.73 1.76 15.03
CA LEU A 97 -14.02 2.93 14.51
C LEU A 97 -14.84 3.63 13.41
N ILE A 98 -15.46 2.88 12.49
CA ILE A 98 -16.30 3.46 11.43
C ILE A 98 -17.57 4.08 12.03
N GLU A 99 -18.27 3.40 12.94
CA GLU A 99 -19.47 3.92 13.59
C GLU A 99 -19.21 5.16 14.47
N ARG A 100 -17.99 5.30 15.02
CA ARG A 100 -17.61 6.48 15.80
C ARG A 100 -17.11 7.64 14.95
N VAL A 101 -16.44 7.37 13.83
CA VAL A 101 -15.87 8.40 12.96
C VAL A 101 -16.89 8.92 11.95
N ALA A 102 -17.77 8.06 11.43
CA ALA A 102 -18.76 8.44 10.41
C ALA A 102 -19.69 9.60 10.84
N PRO A 103 -20.24 9.64 12.07
CA PRO A 103 -21.07 10.76 12.52
C PRO A 103 -20.29 12.06 12.76
N ALA A 104 -18.95 11.98 12.89
CA ALA A 104 -18.07 13.10 13.20
C ALA A 104 -17.36 13.68 11.95
N LEU A 105 -17.58 13.10 10.77
CA LEU A 105 -17.01 13.61 9.52
C LEU A 105 -17.73 14.88 9.10
N SER A 106 -17.05 16.02 9.23
CA SER A 106 -17.50 17.26 8.61
C SER A 106 -17.49 17.16 7.08
N ALA A 107 -18.32 17.94 6.39
CA ALA A 107 -18.31 18.01 4.92
C ALA A 107 -16.90 18.31 4.36
N LYS A 108 -16.14 19.16 5.04
CA LYS A 108 -14.75 19.49 4.66
C LYS A 108 -13.80 18.28 4.73
N MET A 109 -13.98 17.41 5.73
CA MET A 109 -13.21 16.17 5.83
C MET A 109 -13.59 15.18 4.73
N TYR A 110 -14.88 15.10 4.41
CA TYR A 110 -15.37 14.25 3.32
C TYR A 110 -14.72 14.66 1.99
N ASP A 111 -14.73 15.95 1.65
CA ASP A 111 -14.08 16.47 0.43
C ASP A 111 -12.57 16.18 0.41
N SER A 112 -11.92 16.24 1.57
CA SER A 112 -10.50 15.93 1.70
C SER A 112 -10.17 14.44 1.57
N LEU A 113 -11.14 13.54 1.83
CA LEU A 113 -10.95 12.09 1.69
C LEU A 113 -11.26 11.60 0.27
N ARG A 114 -12.12 12.30 -0.47
CA ARG A 114 -12.44 11.97 -1.88
C ARG A 114 -11.21 11.91 -2.77
N CYS A 115 -10.17 12.69 -2.46
CA CYS A 115 -8.96 12.69 -3.26
C CYS A 115 -8.20 11.35 -3.26
N PHE A 116 -8.44 10.47 -2.29
CA PHE A 116 -7.88 9.11 -2.22
C PHE A 116 -8.79 8.06 -2.85
N VAL A 117 -10.00 8.44 -3.27
CA VAL A 117 -10.96 7.52 -3.89
C VAL A 117 -10.71 7.53 -5.39
N PRO A 118 -10.48 6.38 -6.06
CA PRO A 118 -10.33 6.35 -7.51
C PRO A 118 -11.54 6.96 -8.22
N ALA A 119 -11.32 7.71 -9.30
CA ALA A 119 -12.37 8.45 -10.01
C ALA A 119 -13.57 7.55 -10.40
N ILE A 120 -13.29 6.32 -10.81
CA ILE A 120 -14.31 5.33 -11.16
C ILE A 120 -15.27 5.02 -10.00
N ILE A 121 -14.78 4.98 -8.76
CA ILE A 121 -15.61 4.71 -7.59
C ILE A 121 -16.51 5.93 -7.32
N GLU A 122 -15.99 7.15 -7.47
CA GLU A 122 -16.79 8.37 -7.35
C GLU A 122 -17.87 8.48 -8.41
N GLU A 123 -17.53 8.22 -9.68
CA GLU A 123 -18.47 8.25 -10.81
C GLU A 123 -19.62 7.25 -10.61
N ARG A 124 -19.29 6.06 -10.10
CA ARG A 124 -20.28 5.02 -9.78
C ARG A 124 -21.15 5.39 -8.58
N ALA A 125 -20.53 5.89 -7.51
CA ALA A 125 -21.25 6.35 -6.32
C ALA A 125 -22.23 7.49 -6.67
N ALA A 126 -21.81 8.45 -7.51
CA ALA A 126 -22.67 9.54 -8.00
C ALA A 126 -23.86 9.05 -8.82
N ARG A 127 -23.76 7.89 -9.48
CA ARG A 127 -24.83 7.23 -10.23
C ARG A 127 -25.71 6.31 -9.37
N GLY A 128 -25.48 6.27 -8.06
CA GLY A 128 -26.19 5.38 -7.15
C GLY A 128 -25.84 3.89 -7.33
N GLN A 129 -24.76 3.58 -8.03
CA GLN A 129 -24.28 2.22 -8.26
C GLN A 129 -23.28 1.86 -7.16
N SER A 130 -23.78 1.23 -6.08
CA SER A 130 -22.96 0.80 -4.93
C SER A 130 -23.20 -0.68 -4.57
N GLY A 131 -22.21 -1.32 -3.94
CA GLY A 131 -22.30 -2.70 -3.43
C GLY A 131 -22.09 -3.80 -4.48
N ALA A 132 -22.60 -5.01 -4.20
CA ALA A 132 -22.35 -6.23 -4.99
C ALA A 132 -22.81 -6.17 -6.47
N TRP A 133 -23.64 -5.19 -6.84
CA TRP A 133 -24.05 -4.94 -8.22
C TRP A 133 -22.95 -4.26 -9.07
N VAL A 134 -21.81 -3.93 -8.45
CA VAL A 134 -20.66 -3.21 -9.03
C VAL A 134 -19.50 -4.15 -9.39
N SER A 135 -19.67 -5.45 -9.07
CA SER A 135 -18.71 -6.50 -9.35
C SER A 135 -18.91 -7.07 -10.76
N GLU A 136 -17.88 -7.02 -11.59
CA GLU A 136 -17.92 -7.61 -12.94
C GLU A 136 -16.61 -8.32 -13.28
N HIS A 137 -16.73 -9.37 -14.10
CA HIS A 137 -15.57 -9.96 -14.76
C HIS A 137 -15.42 -9.32 -16.12
N ARG A 138 -14.23 -8.83 -16.42
CA ARG A 138 -13.98 -8.24 -17.73
C ARG A 138 -12.53 -8.31 -18.14
N LYS A 139 -12.33 -8.24 -19.46
CA LYS A 139 -11.01 -8.06 -20.04
C LYS A 139 -10.55 -6.62 -19.80
N LEU A 140 -9.35 -6.47 -19.25
CA LEU A 140 -8.65 -5.20 -19.14
C LEU A 140 -7.13 -5.41 -19.21
N ILE A 141 -6.37 -4.31 -19.26
CA ILE A 141 -4.92 -4.35 -19.27
C ILE A 141 -4.42 -3.93 -17.89
N SER A 142 -3.65 -4.80 -17.25
CA SER A 142 -2.97 -4.52 -15.98
C SER A 142 -1.50 -4.22 -16.23
N VAL A 143 -1.04 -3.10 -15.71
CA VAL A 143 0.36 -2.67 -15.73
C VAL A 143 0.89 -2.71 -14.30
N PHE A 144 1.80 -3.66 -14.06
CA PHE A 144 2.55 -3.78 -12.82
C PHE A 144 3.85 -3.03 -12.97
N MET A 145 4.01 -1.94 -12.24
CA MET A 145 5.22 -1.14 -12.28
C MET A 145 5.91 -1.12 -10.93
N LYS A 146 7.21 -1.38 -10.91
CA LYS A 146 8.06 -1.26 -9.72
C LYS A 146 9.03 -0.10 -9.91
N VAL A 147 9.11 0.78 -8.93
CA VAL A 147 10.10 1.86 -8.88
C VAL A 147 11.25 1.43 -7.97
N LEU A 148 12.47 1.57 -8.47
CA LEU A 148 13.72 1.24 -7.79
C LEU A 148 14.44 2.53 -7.38
N ASN A 149 15.43 2.39 -6.50
CA ASN A 149 16.26 3.49 -6.00
C ASN A 149 15.47 4.57 -5.21
N LEU A 150 14.40 4.16 -4.50
CA LEU A 150 13.68 5.04 -3.57
C LEU A 150 14.22 4.97 -2.13
N GLY A 151 14.94 3.89 -1.79
CA GLY A 151 15.54 3.66 -0.48
C GLY A 151 16.63 2.60 -0.54
N ALA A 152 17.34 2.40 0.57
CA ALA A 152 18.39 1.39 0.67
C ALA A 152 17.82 -0.04 0.57
N ARG A 153 16.64 -0.25 1.16
CA ARG A 153 15.88 -1.50 1.09
C ARG A 153 14.59 -1.33 0.27
N PRO A 154 14.00 -2.42 -0.25
CA PRO A 154 12.76 -2.36 -1.01
C PRO A 154 11.61 -1.69 -0.23
N CYS A 155 11.52 -1.97 1.06
CA CYS A 155 10.48 -1.46 1.93
C CYS A 155 10.71 0.00 2.39
N GLU A 156 11.84 0.62 2.04
CA GLU A 156 12.22 1.96 2.50
C GLU A 156 12.06 3.01 1.40
N VAL A 157 11.68 4.22 1.84
CA VAL A 157 11.65 5.42 1.00
C VAL A 157 12.28 6.54 1.81
N HIS A 158 13.38 7.12 1.31
CA HIS A 158 14.12 8.17 2.04
C HIS A 158 13.78 9.58 1.60
N ASP A 159 13.43 9.75 0.32
CA ASP A 159 13.19 11.07 -0.26
C ASP A 159 11.71 11.25 -0.66
N MET A 160 11.02 12.07 0.13
CA MET A 160 9.63 12.45 -0.11
C MET A 160 9.44 13.21 -1.42
N GLU A 161 10.38 14.08 -1.79
CA GLU A 161 10.28 14.90 -3.01
C GLU A 161 10.42 14.04 -4.26
N THR A 162 11.39 13.10 -4.25
CA THR A 162 11.58 12.16 -5.35
C THR A 162 10.35 11.27 -5.54
N VAL A 163 9.80 10.68 -4.47
CA VAL A 163 8.61 9.83 -4.61
C VAL A 163 7.37 10.64 -4.99
N HIS A 164 7.22 11.86 -4.47
CA HIS A 164 6.15 12.77 -4.87
C HIS A 164 6.22 13.06 -6.38
N LYS A 165 7.40 13.43 -6.88
CA LYS A 165 7.62 13.69 -8.30
C LYS A 165 7.36 12.45 -9.16
N ALA A 166 7.81 11.27 -8.71
CA ALA A 166 7.58 10.01 -9.41
C ALA A 166 6.08 9.70 -9.53
N VAL A 167 5.31 9.80 -8.44
CA VAL A 167 3.86 9.59 -8.47
C VAL A 167 3.17 10.60 -9.38
N SER A 168 3.52 11.89 -9.28
CA SER A 168 2.92 12.93 -10.13
C SER A 168 3.19 12.69 -11.62
N VAL A 169 4.40 12.26 -11.99
CA VAL A 169 4.72 11.87 -13.38
C VAL A 169 3.88 10.68 -13.82
N VAL A 170 3.78 9.63 -13.00
CA VAL A 170 2.95 8.45 -13.33
C VAL A 170 1.51 8.86 -13.55
N GLN A 171 0.92 9.64 -12.64
CA GLN A 171 -0.46 10.13 -12.74
C GLN A 171 -0.68 10.94 -14.04
N GLU A 172 0.20 11.89 -14.35
CA GLU A 172 0.12 12.69 -15.57
C GLU A 172 0.18 11.82 -16.82
N LYS A 173 1.17 10.91 -16.90
CA LYS A 173 1.38 10.09 -18.09
C LYS A 173 0.23 9.11 -18.30
N ILE A 174 -0.22 8.39 -17.28
CA ILE A 174 -1.33 7.44 -17.49
C ILE A 174 -2.64 8.15 -17.80
N LYS A 175 -2.89 9.34 -17.23
CA LYS A 175 -4.12 10.10 -17.43
C LYS A 175 -4.33 10.45 -18.90
N ARG A 176 -3.26 10.86 -19.59
CA ARG A 176 -3.25 11.13 -21.04
C ARG A 176 -3.79 9.95 -21.87
N PHE A 177 -3.62 8.73 -21.37
CA PHE A 177 -3.99 7.49 -22.05
C PHE A 177 -5.20 6.79 -21.38
N GLY A 178 -5.90 7.42 -20.45
CA GLY A 178 -7.08 6.84 -19.78
C GLY A 178 -6.74 5.76 -18.74
N GLY A 179 -5.48 5.66 -18.30
CA GLY A 179 -5.07 4.75 -17.25
C GLY A 179 -5.40 5.27 -15.86
N THR A 180 -5.57 4.36 -14.90
CA THR A 180 -5.87 4.69 -13.49
C THR A 180 -4.94 3.91 -12.56
N ILE A 181 -4.34 4.58 -11.58
CA ILE A 181 -3.70 3.89 -10.45
C ILE A 181 -4.81 3.26 -9.61
N THR A 182 -4.81 1.94 -9.53
CA THR A 182 -5.74 1.18 -8.68
C THR A 182 -5.14 0.91 -7.31
N ARG A 183 -3.80 0.84 -7.23
CA ARG A 183 -3.08 0.61 -5.99
C ARG A 183 -1.64 1.11 -6.10
N LEU A 184 -1.20 1.86 -5.10
CA LEU A 184 0.21 2.13 -4.81
C LEU A 184 0.54 1.51 -3.46
N ILE A 185 1.53 0.63 -3.40
CA ILE A 185 1.97 -0.01 -2.16
C ILE A 185 3.49 -0.10 -2.10
N THR A 186 4.01 -0.13 -0.88
CA THR A 186 5.39 -0.53 -0.60
C THR A 186 5.35 -1.81 0.23
N ASP A 187 6.09 -2.81 -0.22
CA ASP A 187 6.23 -4.11 0.46
C ASP A 187 7.68 -4.62 0.42
N ASP A 188 7.87 -5.88 0.81
CA ASP A 188 9.12 -6.63 0.70
C ASP A 188 9.70 -6.64 -0.73
N LYS A 189 8.85 -6.45 -1.74
CA LYS A 189 9.21 -6.42 -3.15
C LYS A 189 9.41 -5.02 -3.67
N GLY A 190 9.25 -3.98 -2.88
CA GLY A 190 9.51 -2.58 -3.27
C GLY A 190 8.26 -1.72 -3.34
N THR A 191 8.42 -0.49 -3.82
CA THR A 191 7.30 0.41 -4.12
C THR A 191 6.74 0.09 -5.51
N ARG A 192 5.47 -0.34 -5.55
CA ARG A 192 4.81 -0.92 -6.72
C ARG A 192 3.47 -0.24 -6.99
N PHE A 193 3.23 0.03 -8.27
CA PHE A 193 1.98 0.53 -8.79
C PHE A 193 1.25 -0.61 -9.50
N LEU A 194 -0.06 -0.68 -9.29
CA LEU A 194 -0.98 -1.40 -10.14
C LEU A 194 -1.81 -0.38 -10.90
N ILE A 195 -1.57 -0.28 -12.19
CA ILE A 195 -2.29 0.61 -13.10
C ILE A 195 -3.20 -0.25 -13.98
N ALA A 196 -4.43 0.21 -14.20
CA ALA A 196 -5.39 -0.46 -15.07
C ALA A 196 -5.80 0.46 -16.23
N PHE A 197 -5.89 -0.13 -17.42
CA PHE A 197 -6.48 0.46 -18.62
C PHE A 197 -7.69 -0.34 -19.03
N GLY A 198 -8.70 0.35 -19.56
CA GLY A 198 -9.98 -0.27 -19.83
C GLY A 198 -10.73 -0.55 -18.53
N LEU A 199 -10.74 0.37 -17.56
CA LEU A 199 -11.62 0.28 -16.39
C LEU A 199 -13.08 0.61 -16.78
N PRO A 200 -14.08 0.19 -15.98
CA PRO A 200 -15.48 0.35 -16.39
C PRO A 200 -15.88 1.81 -16.63
N GLY A 201 -16.44 2.10 -17.81
CA GLY A 201 -16.71 3.48 -18.25
C GLY A 201 -15.52 4.20 -18.88
N HIS A 202 -14.33 3.61 -18.83
CA HIS A 202 -13.06 4.13 -19.37
C HIS A 202 -12.42 3.11 -20.31
N GLN A 203 -13.24 2.50 -21.17
CA GLN A 203 -12.83 1.46 -22.11
C GLN A 203 -12.60 2.05 -23.49
N HIS A 204 -11.63 1.50 -24.19
CA HIS A 204 -11.37 1.90 -25.55
C HIS A 204 -10.88 0.74 -26.42
N GLU A 205 -11.04 0.88 -27.73
CA GLU A 205 -10.65 -0.17 -28.70
C GLU A 205 -9.14 -0.44 -28.73
N ASP A 206 -8.34 0.55 -28.33
CA ASP A 206 -6.89 0.59 -28.41
C ASP A 206 -6.21 0.58 -27.03
N ASP A 207 -6.88 0.07 -25.98
CA ASP A 207 -6.34 0.04 -24.60
C ASP A 207 -4.99 -0.67 -24.49
N GLU A 208 -4.73 -1.73 -25.26
CA GLU A 208 -3.41 -2.38 -25.31
C GLU A 208 -2.32 -1.42 -25.79
N MET A 209 -2.58 -0.65 -26.85
CA MET A 209 -1.63 0.33 -27.38
C MET A 209 -1.39 1.46 -26.38
N ARG A 210 -2.46 1.95 -25.75
CA ARG A 210 -2.41 3.00 -24.72
C ARG A 210 -1.60 2.59 -23.50
N ALA A 211 -1.76 1.35 -23.02
CA ALA A 211 -0.97 0.83 -21.92
C ALA A 211 0.53 0.75 -22.25
N VAL A 212 0.89 0.33 -23.47
CA VAL A 212 2.29 0.28 -23.90
C VAL A 212 2.88 1.67 -24.06
N LEU A 213 2.19 2.59 -24.75
CA LEU A 213 2.67 3.95 -24.97
C LEU A 213 2.83 4.74 -23.65
N SER A 214 1.84 4.64 -22.75
CA SER A 214 1.95 5.26 -21.43
C SER A 214 3.12 4.69 -20.62
N SER A 215 3.36 3.38 -20.68
CA SER A 215 4.48 2.74 -19.99
C SER A 215 5.84 3.21 -20.53
N LEU A 216 5.96 3.43 -21.84
CA LEU A 216 7.17 4.00 -22.45
C LEU A 216 7.39 5.46 -22.03
N ASP A 217 6.34 6.28 -22.04
CA ASP A 217 6.38 7.67 -21.58
C ASP A 217 6.80 7.76 -20.10
N ILE A 218 6.26 6.87 -19.26
CA ILE A 218 6.63 6.77 -17.83
C ILE A 218 8.09 6.37 -17.67
N LEU A 219 8.53 5.34 -18.40
CA LEU A 219 9.92 4.86 -18.33
C LEU A 219 10.90 5.97 -18.70
N ALA A 220 10.63 6.71 -19.79
CA ALA A 220 11.46 7.83 -20.21
C ALA A 220 11.49 8.93 -19.13
N ALA A 221 10.33 9.37 -18.65
CA ALA A 221 10.24 10.48 -17.70
C ALA A 221 10.81 10.15 -16.31
N LEU A 222 10.59 8.95 -15.79
CA LEU A 222 11.13 8.56 -14.48
C LEU A 222 12.65 8.38 -14.52
N ASN A 223 13.22 7.93 -15.64
CA ASN A 223 14.68 7.83 -15.81
C ASN A 223 15.38 9.19 -15.83
N GLU A 224 14.66 10.31 -15.96
CA GLU A 224 15.20 11.67 -15.85
C GLU A 224 15.20 12.21 -14.41
N ILE A 225 14.52 11.55 -13.48
CA ILE A 225 14.45 11.98 -12.08
C ILE A 225 15.71 11.51 -11.35
N PRO A 226 16.55 12.43 -10.83
CA PRO A 226 17.72 12.06 -10.03
C PRO A 226 17.28 11.33 -8.77
N ALA A 227 18.00 10.27 -8.42
CA ALA A 227 17.74 9.49 -7.22
C ALA A 227 19.05 9.03 -6.57
N TRP A 228 19.07 9.03 -5.24
CA TRP A 228 20.17 8.46 -4.49
C TRP A 228 20.22 6.95 -4.67
N ASP A 229 21.34 6.43 -5.17
CA ASP A 229 21.57 4.99 -5.22
C ASP A 229 22.39 4.55 -4.01
N ALA A 230 21.70 3.89 -3.07
CA ALA A 230 22.31 3.38 -1.85
C ALA A 230 23.41 2.33 -2.10
N LYS A 231 23.43 1.64 -3.25
CA LYS A 231 24.46 0.63 -3.56
C LYS A 231 25.74 1.25 -4.08
N SER A 232 25.62 2.27 -4.93
CA SER A 232 26.78 2.94 -5.53
C SER A 232 27.25 4.16 -4.75
N TYR A 233 26.47 4.64 -3.77
CA TYR A 233 26.70 5.89 -3.04
C TYR A 233 26.83 7.10 -3.97
N LEU A 234 26.17 7.05 -5.12
CA LEU A 234 26.17 8.10 -6.14
C LEU A 234 24.74 8.50 -6.51
N VAL A 235 24.58 9.70 -7.05
CA VAL A 235 23.32 10.13 -7.66
C VAL A 235 23.21 9.44 -9.01
N SER A 236 22.15 8.64 -9.16
CA SER A 236 21.75 8.02 -10.42
C SER A 236 20.36 8.55 -10.80
N SER A 237 19.61 7.80 -11.59
CA SER A 237 18.19 8.05 -11.83
C SER A 237 17.32 7.02 -11.12
N LEU A 238 16.03 7.34 -10.99
CA LEU A 238 15.05 6.29 -10.72
C LEU A 238 15.10 5.25 -11.84
N LYS A 239 14.97 3.98 -11.46
CA LYS A 239 14.84 2.89 -12.40
C LYS A 239 13.46 2.28 -12.26
N VAL A 240 12.91 1.81 -13.37
CA VAL A 240 11.55 1.29 -13.43
C VAL A 240 11.55 -0.07 -14.09
N ALA A 241 10.81 -1.01 -13.52
CA ALA A 241 10.49 -2.28 -14.15
C ALA A 241 8.98 -2.35 -14.37
N ILE A 242 8.57 -2.60 -15.62
CA ILE A 242 7.16 -2.61 -16.03
C ILE A 242 6.80 -3.96 -16.62
N GLY A 243 5.78 -4.61 -16.06
CA GLY A 243 5.12 -5.79 -16.63
C GLY A 243 3.71 -5.44 -17.08
N ILE A 244 3.35 -5.78 -18.31
CA ILE A 244 2.03 -5.52 -18.88
C ILE A 244 1.36 -6.85 -19.20
N THR A 245 0.11 -7.00 -18.79
CA THR A 245 -0.69 -8.19 -19.09
C THR A 245 -2.11 -7.80 -19.48
N THR A 246 -2.73 -8.58 -20.36
CA THR A 246 -4.12 -8.44 -20.78
C THR A 246 -4.85 -9.72 -20.41
N GLY A 247 -6.02 -9.59 -19.78
CA GLY A 247 -6.73 -10.77 -19.30
C GLY A 247 -8.08 -10.45 -18.68
N GLN A 248 -8.87 -11.50 -18.47
CA GLN A 248 -10.11 -11.43 -17.71
C GLN A 248 -9.77 -11.26 -16.23
N VAL A 249 -10.28 -10.21 -15.61
CA VAL A 249 -10.09 -9.94 -14.18
C VAL A 249 -11.43 -9.65 -13.52
N PHE A 250 -11.49 -9.90 -12.22
CA PHE A 250 -12.59 -9.43 -11.39
C PHE A 250 -12.36 -7.96 -11.01
N CYS A 251 -13.35 -7.11 -11.25
CA CYS A 251 -13.39 -5.72 -10.82
C CYS A 251 -14.55 -5.53 -9.85
N GLY A 252 -14.28 -5.20 -8.61
CA GLY A 252 -15.32 -4.95 -7.60
C GLY A 252 -14.73 -4.47 -6.29
N GLU A 253 -15.61 -4.06 -5.37
CA GLU A 253 -15.23 -3.76 -4.00
C GLU A 253 -14.88 -5.07 -3.27
N ALA A 254 -13.75 -5.08 -2.56
CA ALA A 254 -13.30 -6.20 -1.74
C ALA A 254 -13.05 -5.69 -0.32
N GLY A 255 -13.74 -6.25 0.68
CA GLY A 255 -13.69 -5.79 2.07
C GLY A 255 -14.41 -6.71 3.03
#